data_AF-A0A2T3KYE0-F1
#
_entry.id   AF-A0A2T3KYE0-F1
#
_cell.length_a   1.000
_cell.length_b   1.000
_cell.length_c   1.000
_cell.angle_alpha   90.00
_cell.angle_beta   90.00
_cell.angle_gamma   90.00
#
_symmetry.space_group_name_H-M   'P 1'
#
loop_
_entity.id
_entity.type
_entity.pdbx_description
1 polymer ?
#
loop_
_entity_poly.entity_id
_entity_poly.type
_entity_poly.pdbx_seq_one_letter_code
_entity_poly.pdbx_strand_id
1 'polypeptide(L)' 'MEDKSILGHLTVKERLALAEQGKHIELLINDPDRRVREVASEHDLDILIDDDAATEDLLSFL' A
#
# COMPACT_ATOMS: atom_id res chain seq x y z
N MET A 1 8.08 -13.60 -10.77
CA MET A 1 8.51 -13.77 -9.37
C MET A 1 9.76 -12.91 -9.17
N GLU A 2 9.63 -11.60 -9.39
CA GLU A 2 10.75 -10.64 -9.38
C GLU A 2 10.54 -9.57 -8.29
N ASP A 3 9.31 -9.36 -7.84
CA ASP A 3 8.94 -8.26 -6.95
C ASP A 3 9.57 -8.36 -5.55
N LYS A 4 9.64 -9.56 -4.96
CA LYS A 4 10.37 -9.75 -3.68
C LYS A 4 11.88 -9.53 -3.80
N SER A 5 12.45 -9.70 -5.00
CA SER A 5 13.88 -9.51 -5.24
C SER A 5 14.28 -8.03 -5.26
N ILE A 6 13.34 -7.13 -5.54
CA ILE A 6 13.58 -5.68 -5.57
C ILE A 6 13.76 -5.15 -4.14
N LEU A 7 12.98 -5.64 -3.18
CA LEU A 7 13.09 -5.16 -1.79
C LEU A 7 14.20 -5.88 -1.00
N GLY A 8 14.58 -7.09 -1.41
CA GLY A 8 15.54 -7.92 -0.68
C GLY A 8 16.97 -7.36 -0.62
N HIS A 9 17.35 -6.48 -1.55
CA HIS A 9 18.67 -5.82 -1.56
C HIS A 9 18.67 -4.45 -0.89
N LEU A 10 17.50 -3.91 -0.57
CA LEU A 10 17.34 -2.61 0.06
C LEU A 10 17.51 -2.71 1.57
N THR A 11 18.09 -1.68 2.16
CA THR A 11 18.11 -1.47 3.60
C THR A 11 16.70 -1.14 4.12
N VAL A 12 16.49 -1.30 5.43
CA VAL A 12 15.24 -0.88 6.08
C VAL A 12 14.91 0.60 5.80
N LYS A 13 15.93 1.47 5.74
CA LYS A 13 15.73 2.90 5.49
C LYS A 13 15.21 3.18 4.08
N GLU A 14 15.75 2.47 3.09
CA GLU A 14 15.30 2.61 1.70
C GLU A 14 13.87 2.07 1.55
N ARG A 15 13.54 0.96 2.20
CA ARG A 15 12.17 0.42 2.19
C ARG A 15 11.19 1.34 2.91
N LEU A 16 11.60 1.99 3.99
CA LEU A 16 10.81 3.01 4.67
C LEU A 16 10.54 4.21 3.74
N ALA A 17 11.56 4.70 3.03
CA ALA A 17 11.41 5.80 2.07
C ALA A 17 10.49 5.43 0.88
N LEU A 18 10.44 4.16 0.48
CA LEU A 18 9.48 3.67 -0.51
C LEU A 18 8.06 3.61 0.07
N ALA A 19 7.91 3.15 1.31
CA ALA A 19 6.64 3.14 2.02
C ALA A 19 6.08 4.57 2.14
N GLU A 20 6.87 5.54 2.59
CA GLU A 20 6.50 6.97 2.70
C GLU A 20 6.10 7.60 1.35
N GLN A 21 6.51 7.00 0.22
CA GLN A 21 6.16 7.45 -1.13
C GLN A 21 4.93 6.73 -1.70
N GLY A 22 4.28 5.84 -0.94
CA GLY A 22 3.16 5.04 -1.45
C GLY A 22 3.59 3.98 -2.48
N LYS A 23 4.87 3.58 -2.54
CA LYS A 23 5.39 2.67 -3.57
C LYS A 23 5.51 1.25 -3.05
N HIS A 24 5.14 0.27 -3.89
CA HIS A 24 5.33 -1.16 -3.60
C HIS A 24 4.61 -1.60 -2.31
N ILE A 25 3.50 -0.93 -1.98
CA ILE A 25 2.75 -1.09 -0.72
C ILE A 25 2.29 -2.52 -0.51
N GLU A 26 1.81 -3.19 -1.56
CA GLU A 26 1.43 -4.60 -1.58
C GLU A 26 2.54 -5.56 -1.11
N LEU A 27 3.80 -5.19 -1.32
CA LEU A 27 4.96 -5.96 -0.85
C LEU A 27 5.39 -5.51 0.55
N LEU A 28 5.42 -4.20 0.80
CA LEU A 28 5.90 -3.59 2.05
C LEU A 28 4.96 -3.82 3.25
N ILE A 29 3.67 -4.07 3.01
CA ILE A 29 2.73 -4.45 4.08
C ILE A 29 3.13 -5.78 4.75
N ASN A 30 3.93 -6.61 4.07
CA ASN A 30 4.50 -7.85 4.58
C ASN A 30 6.00 -7.73 4.93
N ASP A 31 6.55 -6.50 5.03
CA ASP A 31 7.98 -6.29 5.33
C ASP A 31 8.39 -6.91 6.67
N PRO A 32 9.61 -7.46 6.82
CA PRO A 32 10.09 -7.93 8.12
C PRO A 32 10.19 -6.82 9.19
N ASP A 33 10.50 -5.57 8.82
CA ASP A 33 10.57 -4.45 9.78
C ASP A 33 9.18 -3.88 10.05
N ARG A 34 8.83 -3.78 11.34
CA ARG A 34 7.53 -3.29 11.79
C ARG A 34 7.23 -1.86 11.33
N ARG A 35 8.23 -0.97 11.34
CA ARG A 35 8.03 0.46 10.98
C ARG A 35 7.66 0.60 9.51
N VAL A 36 8.29 -0.21 8.67
CA VAL A 36 7.99 -0.24 7.23
C VAL A 36 6.55 -0.69 7.02
N ARG A 37 6.08 -1.72 7.73
CA ARG A 37 4.68 -2.17 7.64
C ARG A 37 3.68 -1.12 8.11
N GLU A 38 3.99 -0.40 9.19
CA GLU A 38 3.12 0.65 9.73
C GLU A 38 2.92 1.76 8.69
N VAL A 39 3.99 2.30 8.11
CA VAL A 39 3.89 3.35 7.09
C VAL A 39 3.23 2.82 5.81
N ALA A 40 3.55 1.60 5.38
CA ALA A 40 2.93 1.03 4.19
C ALA A 40 1.41 0.86 4.36
N SER A 41 0.96 0.47 5.56
CA SER A 41 -0.46 0.29 5.85
C SER A 41 -1.24 1.61 5.85
N GLU A 42 -0.61 2.76 6.08
CA GLU A 42 -1.29 4.06 5.97
C GLU A 42 -1.70 4.34 4.52
N HIS A 43 -0.84 4.04 3.56
CA HIS A 43 -1.14 4.21 2.13
C HIS A 43 -2.12 3.17 1.57
N ASP A 44 -2.16 1.96 2.14
CA ASP A 44 -3.15 0.94 1.77
C ASP A 44 -4.57 1.36 2.18
N LEU A 45 -4.69 2.10 3.29
CA LEU A 45 -5.96 2.69 3.74
C LEU A 45 -6.38 3.87 2.86
N ASP A 46 -5.44 4.65 2.31
CA ASP A 46 -5.75 5.72 1.37
C ASP A 46 -6.38 5.18 0.08
N ILE A 47 -5.95 4.00 -0.39
CA ILE A 47 -6.55 3.32 -1.56
C ILE A 47 -8.02 2.93 -1.30
N LEU A 48 -8.36 2.58 -0.06
CA LEU A 48 -9.73 2.24 0.35
C LEU A 48 -10.66 3.45 0.46
N ILE A 49 -10.12 4.68 0.56
CA ILE A 49 -10.92 5.91 0.57
C ILE A 49 -11.35 6.30 -0.85
N ASP A 50 -10.57 5.91 -1.86
CA ASP A 50 -10.85 6.10 -3.29
C ASP A 50 -11.60 4.92 -3.93
N ASP A 51 -11.99 3.90 -3.16
CA ASP A 51 -12.82 2.78 -3.63
C ASP A 51 -14.28 3.27 -3.74
N ASP A 52 -14.48 4.01 -4.83
CA ASP A 52 -15.69 4.59 -5.43
C ASP A 52 -16.96 4.69 -4.58
N ALA A 53 -17.53 5.89 -4.65
CA ALA A 53 -18.94 6.20 -4.49
C ALA A 53 -19.84 5.47 -5.52
N ALA A 54 -19.75 4.14 -5.61
CA ALA A 54 -20.61 3.29 -6.42
C ALA A 54 -21.90 2.89 -5.68
N THR A 55 -22.48 3.81 -4.88
CA THR A 55 -23.86 3.65 -4.39
C THR A 55 -24.83 4.70 -4.93
N GLU A 56 -24.38 5.59 -5.82
CA GLU A 56 -25.27 6.49 -6.57
C GLU A 56 -25.97 5.77 -7.75
N ASP A 57 -25.54 4.57 -8.15
CA ASP A 57 -26.16 3.81 -9.26
C ASP A 57 -27.30 2.86 -8.82
N LEU A 58 -27.56 2.74 -7.51
CA LEU A 58 -28.69 1.96 -6.98
C LEU A 58 -29.97 2.79 -6.78
N LEU A 59 -29.91 4.11 -6.94
CA LEU A 59 -31.05 5.02 -6.78
C LEU A 59 -31.62 5.54 -8.10
N SER A 60 -31.02 5.18 -9.25
CA SER A 60 -31.55 5.51 -10.57
C SER A 60 -32.75 4.64 -10.99
N PHE A 61 -33.12 3.65 -10.17
CA PHE A 61 -34.22 2.70 -10.42
C PHE A 61 -35.36 2.71 -9.37
N LEU A 62 -35.41 3.69 -8.46
CA LEU A 62 -36.52 3.86 -7.50
C LEU A 62 -37.42 5.03 -7.85
#